data_AF-A0A954JE04-F1
#
_entry.id   AF-A0A954JE04-F1
#
_cell.length_a   1.000
_cell.length_b   1.000
_cell.length_c   1.000
_cell.angle_alpha   90.00
_cell.angle_beta   90.00
_cell.angle_gamma   90.00
#
_symmetry.space_group_name_H-M   'P 1'
#
loop_
_entity.id
_entity.type
_entity.pdbx_description
1 polymer ?
#
loop_
_entity_poly.entity_id
_entity_poly.type
_entity_poly.pdbx_seq_one_letter_code
_entity_poly.pdbx_strand_id
1 'polypeptide(L)'
;LARTYTRTDKGTDEMIDAPVPDWSKPEGFGSEDLTAILNALDQLEWRGLTLPQQLTALRAYTVAFVRLGPPTPEQREALIEKFTAEFPAPAVPLNSELAAMLVYLQAPAAAEKIVAALEAAPTQEEQIDLAKSLRHLQLGWTPEAREKYLTWFNKAAGYRGGASFSLFVQNIRNDAVSHLTEEEKAAFASILSVEPEAAAQNIPQRPFVKEWTMEELTKLLDEKLTGRDFDHGRQMFGAASCFACHRFDEQGGAVGPDLTALAGRFSKRDILESIVLPSKQISDQYEAVQIITTDGKVIVGRIVNLAGNSYRISTNMM
;
A
#
# COMPACT_ATOMS: atom_id res chain seq x y z
N LEU A 1 15.87 21.60 -1.69
CA LEU A 1 16.47 21.90 -0.37
C LEU A 1 16.18 20.74 0.59
N ALA A 2 16.71 19.55 0.29
CA ALA A 2 16.66 18.45 1.24
C ALA A 2 17.74 18.73 2.28
N ARG A 3 17.34 19.17 3.47
CA ARG A 3 18.28 19.28 4.58
C ARG A 3 18.60 17.85 5.01
N THR A 4 19.74 17.35 4.58
CA THR A 4 20.39 16.22 5.23
C THR A 4 20.72 16.67 6.64
N TYR A 5 19.86 16.32 7.59
CA TYR A 5 20.23 16.35 8.99
C TYR A 5 21.16 15.16 9.19
N THR A 6 22.47 15.39 9.09
CA THR A 6 23.43 14.47 9.68
C THR A 6 23.18 14.55 11.18
N ARG A 7 22.58 13.51 11.75
CA ARG A 7 22.35 13.39 13.19
C ARG A 7 23.74 13.41 13.85
N THR A 8 24.12 14.54 14.42
CA THR A 8 25.48 14.84 14.91
C THR A 8 25.81 14.14 16.22
N ASP A 9 24.82 13.61 16.91
CA ASP A 9 25.00 12.94 18.18
C ASP A 9 24.06 11.74 18.27
N LYS A 10 24.63 10.53 18.35
CA LYS A 10 23.87 9.36 18.79
C LYS A 10 23.76 9.37 20.33
N GLY A 11 24.62 10.07 21.05
CA GLY A 11 25.01 9.68 22.41
C GLY A 11 25.96 8.49 22.33
N THR A 12 26.83 8.35 23.32
CA THR A 12 27.73 7.19 23.47
C THR A 12 27.10 6.09 24.32
N ASP A 13 25.82 6.22 24.66
CA ASP A 13 25.09 5.24 25.45
C ASP A 13 24.75 4.02 24.59
N GLU A 14 24.95 2.81 25.11
CA GLU A 14 24.70 1.56 24.39
C GLU A 14 23.19 1.36 24.08
N MET A 15 22.30 2.15 24.70
CA MET A 15 20.84 2.04 24.60
C MET A 15 20.15 3.29 24.02
N ILE A 16 20.30 3.57 22.73
CA ILE A 16 19.47 4.62 22.08
C ILE A 16 18.14 4.05 21.61
N ASP A 17 18.16 2.82 21.10
CA ASP A 17 17.00 2.01 20.72
C ASP A 17 17.40 0.53 20.93
N ALA A 18 16.47 -0.31 21.38
CA ALA A 18 16.70 -1.75 21.50
C ALA A 18 17.00 -2.35 20.12
N PRO A 19 17.98 -3.27 20.01
CA PRO A 19 18.24 -3.95 18.75
C PRO A 19 17.02 -4.76 18.31
N VAL A 20 16.95 -5.07 17.01
CA VAL A 20 15.94 -5.99 16.49
C VAL A 20 16.08 -7.33 17.24
N PRO A 21 14.98 -7.88 17.79
CA PRO A 21 15.07 -9.10 18.59
C PRO A 21 15.44 -10.31 17.73
N ASP A 22 16.37 -11.12 18.25
CA ASP A 22 16.61 -12.48 17.76
C ASP A 22 15.64 -13.42 18.48
N TRP A 23 14.49 -13.68 17.87
CA TRP A 23 13.45 -14.54 18.46
C TRP A 23 13.88 -16.01 18.67
N SER A 24 15.07 -16.41 18.22
CA SER A 24 15.67 -17.72 18.54
C SER A 24 16.37 -17.74 19.91
N LYS A 25 16.62 -16.58 20.50
CA LYS A 25 17.34 -16.38 21.78
C LYS A 25 16.47 -15.56 22.74
N PRO A 26 15.52 -16.19 23.45
CA PRO A 26 14.57 -15.49 24.30
C PRO A 26 15.19 -14.97 25.61
N GLU A 27 16.50 -15.11 25.82
CA GLU A 27 17.17 -14.65 27.03
C GLU A 27 17.19 -13.11 27.12
N GLY A 28 16.81 -12.57 28.28
CA GLY A 28 16.85 -11.13 28.53
C GLY A 28 15.67 -10.33 27.95
N PHE A 29 14.60 -11.00 27.50
CA PHE A 29 13.37 -10.35 27.03
C PHE A 29 12.46 -9.96 28.20
N GLY A 30 11.65 -8.91 28.00
CA GLY A 30 10.67 -8.44 28.98
C GLY A 30 11.28 -7.65 30.14
N SER A 31 11.16 -6.32 30.10
CA SER A 31 11.40 -5.47 31.26
C SER A 31 10.14 -5.28 32.10
N GLU A 32 10.30 -4.89 33.37
CA GLU A 32 9.19 -4.56 34.26
C GLU A 32 8.33 -3.42 33.69
N ASP A 33 8.98 -2.38 33.15
CA ASP A 33 8.31 -1.24 32.52
C ASP A 33 7.51 -1.67 31.28
N LEU A 34 8.08 -2.53 30.43
CA LEU A 34 7.35 -3.05 29.26
C LEU A 34 6.12 -3.84 29.72
N THR A 35 6.27 -4.70 30.73
CA THR A 35 5.17 -5.50 31.27
C THR A 35 4.05 -4.61 31.80
N ALA A 36 4.37 -3.52 32.51
CA ALA A 36 3.38 -2.56 32.99
C ALA A 36 2.61 -1.88 31.84
N ILE A 37 3.31 -1.51 30.75
CA ILE A 37 2.69 -0.92 29.55
C ILE A 37 1.76 -1.91 28.85
N LEU A 38 2.20 -3.15 28.64
CA LEU A 38 1.38 -4.18 28.00
C LEU A 38 0.12 -4.46 28.81
N ASN A 39 0.24 -4.59 30.13
CA ASN A 39 -0.90 -4.76 31.04
C ASN A 39 -1.91 -3.61 30.94
N ALA A 40 -1.43 -2.36 30.79
CA ALA A 40 -2.29 -1.20 30.62
C ALA A 40 -3.00 -1.20 29.24
N LEU A 41 -2.29 -1.58 28.17
CA LEU A 41 -2.86 -1.68 26.83
C LEU A 41 -3.89 -2.81 26.73
N ASP A 42 -3.74 -3.89 27.50
CA ASP A 42 -4.69 -5.00 27.52
C ASP A 42 -5.99 -4.68 28.27
N GLN A 43 -6.05 -3.58 29.02
CA GLN A 43 -7.31 -3.06 29.57
C GLN A 43 -8.19 -2.40 28.51
N LEU A 44 -7.66 -2.12 27.31
CA LEU A 44 -8.43 -1.49 26.23
C LEU A 44 -9.26 -2.52 25.49
N GLU A 45 -10.57 -2.29 25.38
CA GLU A 45 -11.46 -3.09 24.54
C GLU A 45 -11.22 -2.73 23.07
N TRP A 46 -10.38 -3.52 22.39
CA TRP A 46 -9.84 -3.21 21.07
C TRP A 46 -10.90 -2.93 20.00
N ARG A 47 -12.01 -3.67 20.00
CA ARG A 47 -13.05 -3.55 18.96
C ARG A 47 -13.98 -2.36 19.21
N GLY A 48 -13.98 -1.81 20.40
CA GLY A 48 -14.68 -0.59 20.78
C GLY A 48 -13.87 0.69 20.53
N LEU A 49 -12.58 0.58 20.18
CA LEU A 49 -11.73 1.71 19.84
C LEU A 49 -12.06 2.27 18.45
N THR A 50 -12.02 3.59 18.31
CA THR A 50 -12.03 4.25 17.01
C THR A 50 -10.72 3.97 16.25
N LEU A 51 -10.74 4.09 14.92
CA LEU A 51 -9.54 3.90 14.09
C LEU A 51 -8.31 4.72 14.58
N PRO A 52 -8.43 6.03 14.90
CA PRO A 52 -7.29 6.78 15.47
C PRO A 52 -6.77 6.21 16.80
N GLN A 53 -7.66 5.68 17.65
CA GLN A 53 -7.28 5.07 18.92
C GLN A 53 -6.58 3.72 18.71
N GLN A 54 -7.03 2.90 17.76
CA GLN A 54 -6.36 1.64 17.39
C GLN A 54 -4.94 1.90 16.86
N LEU A 55 -4.79 2.88 15.96
CA LEU A 55 -3.50 3.31 15.44
C LEU A 55 -2.58 3.85 16.56
N THR A 56 -3.15 4.63 17.49
CA THR A 56 -2.41 5.15 18.65
C THR A 56 -1.95 4.02 19.58
N ALA A 57 -2.79 3.00 19.80
CA ALA A 57 -2.44 1.83 20.59
C ALA A 57 -1.31 1.02 19.93
N LEU A 58 -1.39 0.74 18.62
CA LEU A 58 -0.28 0.09 17.88
C LEU A 58 1.00 0.91 17.98
N ARG A 59 0.90 2.23 17.87
CA ARG A 59 2.06 3.11 18.03
C ARG A 59 2.67 3.01 19.43
N ALA A 60 1.85 2.88 20.48
CA ALA A 60 2.32 2.67 21.83
C ALA A 60 3.08 1.34 21.97
N TYR A 61 2.56 0.24 21.41
CA TYR A 61 3.28 -1.04 21.33
C TYR A 61 4.63 -0.88 20.61
N THR A 62 4.65 -0.29 19.42
CA THR A 62 5.87 -0.09 18.62
C THR A 62 6.92 0.72 19.38
N VAL A 63 6.53 1.83 20.01
CA VAL A 63 7.48 2.66 20.77
C VAL A 63 7.98 1.92 22.00
N ALA A 64 7.11 1.21 22.71
CA ALA A 64 7.51 0.41 23.86
C ALA A 64 8.55 -0.65 23.45
N PHE A 65 8.32 -1.38 22.36
CA PHE A 65 9.26 -2.40 21.88
C PHE A 65 10.60 -1.83 21.42
N VAL A 66 10.58 -0.68 20.73
CA VAL A 66 11.81 0.00 20.28
C VAL A 66 12.62 0.53 21.47
N ARG A 67 11.97 0.94 22.56
CA ARG A 67 12.66 1.59 23.70
C ARG A 67 13.02 0.64 24.83
N LEU A 68 12.16 -0.35 25.09
CA LEU A 68 12.24 -1.21 26.28
C LEU A 68 12.60 -2.66 25.93
N GLY A 69 12.81 -2.95 24.64
CA GLY A 69 13.12 -4.28 24.14
C GLY A 69 11.88 -5.12 23.83
N PRO A 70 12.08 -6.37 23.38
CA PRO A 70 11.00 -7.27 23.01
C PRO A 70 10.18 -7.75 24.21
N PRO A 71 8.90 -8.11 23.99
CA PRO A 71 8.08 -8.79 24.99
C PRO A 71 8.64 -10.18 25.32
N THR A 72 8.25 -10.73 26.48
CA THR A 72 8.57 -12.13 26.82
C THR A 72 7.94 -13.09 25.80
N PRO A 73 8.41 -14.35 25.69
CA PRO A 73 7.80 -15.35 24.82
C PRO A 73 6.28 -15.50 25.01
N GLU A 74 5.80 -15.49 26.25
CA GLU A 74 4.39 -15.62 26.60
C GLU A 74 3.58 -14.38 26.16
N GLN A 75 4.12 -13.18 26.41
CA GLN A 75 3.52 -11.93 25.96
C GLN A 75 3.47 -11.86 24.44
N ARG A 76 4.54 -12.28 23.77
CA ARG A 76 4.62 -12.34 22.30
C ARG A 76 3.54 -13.27 21.74
N GLU A 77 3.35 -14.45 22.32
CA GLU A 77 2.32 -15.40 21.88
C GLU A 77 0.90 -14.81 22.00
N ALA A 78 0.59 -14.17 23.14
CA ALA A 78 -0.69 -13.49 23.33
C ALA A 78 -0.92 -12.34 22.33
N LEU A 79 0.13 -11.57 22.02
CA LEU A 79 0.07 -10.49 21.03
C LEU A 79 -0.10 -11.04 19.60
N ILE A 80 0.55 -12.16 19.27
CA ILE A 80 0.38 -12.84 17.99
C ILE A 80 -1.08 -13.27 17.83
N GLU A 81 -1.67 -13.91 18.83
CA GLU A 81 -3.07 -14.33 18.80
C GLU A 81 -4.00 -13.11 18.59
N LYS A 82 -3.82 -12.07 19.42
CA LYS A 82 -4.60 -10.83 19.35
C LYS A 82 -4.55 -10.19 17.97
N PHE A 83 -3.37 -9.90 17.45
CA PHE A 83 -3.24 -9.16 16.19
C PHE A 83 -3.50 -10.03 14.96
N THR A 84 -3.31 -11.35 15.05
CA THR A 84 -3.68 -12.27 13.95
C THR A 84 -5.19 -12.33 13.79
N ALA A 85 -5.97 -12.22 14.87
CA ALA A 85 -7.43 -12.19 14.82
C ALA A 85 -7.99 -10.90 14.18
N GLU A 86 -7.23 -9.82 14.26
CA GLU A 86 -7.63 -8.50 13.76
C GLU A 86 -7.08 -8.18 12.35
N PHE A 87 -6.27 -9.09 11.78
CA PHE A 87 -5.71 -8.97 10.44
C PHE A 87 -6.34 -10.00 9.45
N PRO A 88 -6.74 -9.56 8.24
CA PRO A 88 -6.62 -8.21 7.69
C PRO A 88 -7.64 -7.23 8.28
N ALA A 89 -7.24 -5.97 8.42
CA ALA A 89 -8.12 -4.90 8.85
C ALA A 89 -8.75 -4.17 7.64
N PRO A 90 -9.99 -3.66 7.77
CA PRO A 90 -10.68 -2.97 6.68
C PRO A 90 -10.00 -1.64 6.31
N ALA A 91 -9.57 -0.89 7.31
CA ALA A 91 -8.88 0.39 7.10
C ALA A 91 -7.42 0.16 6.70
N VAL A 92 -7.04 0.69 5.54
CA VAL A 92 -5.68 0.62 4.98
C VAL A 92 -4.57 0.95 6.00
N PRO A 93 -4.58 2.10 6.72
CA PRO A 93 -3.52 2.42 7.66
C PRO A 93 -3.42 1.40 8.81
N LEU A 94 -4.56 0.89 9.30
CA LEU A 94 -4.56 -0.13 10.35
C LEU A 94 -4.02 -1.46 9.83
N ASN A 95 -4.37 -1.82 8.60
CA ASN A 95 -3.90 -3.04 7.95
C ASN A 95 -2.37 -3.03 7.80
N SER A 96 -1.80 -1.90 7.37
CA SER A 96 -0.35 -1.74 7.24
C SER A 96 0.38 -1.85 8.59
N GLU A 97 -0.12 -1.20 9.64
CA GLU A 97 0.49 -1.25 10.99
C GLU A 97 0.37 -2.64 11.63
N LEU A 98 -0.77 -3.33 11.46
CA LEU A 98 -0.94 -4.71 11.92
C LEU A 98 0.00 -5.67 11.18
N ALA A 99 0.16 -5.53 9.87
CA ALA A 99 1.12 -6.33 9.11
C ALA A 99 2.55 -6.13 9.62
N ALA A 100 2.96 -4.88 9.87
CA ALA A 100 4.27 -4.58 10.43
C ALA A 100 4.46 -5.18 11.83
N MET A 101 3.43 -5.13 12.68
CA MET A 101 3.43 -5.73 14.01
C MET A 101 3.56 -7.26 13.96
N LEU A 102 2.79 -7.92 13.09
CA LEU A 102 2.84 -9.37 12.91
C LEU A 102 4.20 -9.83 12.38
N VAL A 103 4.83 -9.06 11.50
CA VAL A 103 6.20 -9.33 11.04
C VAL A 103 7.22 -9.11 12.15
N TYR A 104 7.12 -8.03 12.92
CA TYR A 104 7.99 -7.80 14.08
C TYR A 104 7.93 -8.97 15.07
N LEU A 105 6.71 -9.44 15.37
CA LEU A 105 6.47 -10.57 16.25
C LEU A 105 6.80 -11.93 15.59
N GLN A 106 7.15 -11.98 14.31
CA GLN A 106 7.37 -13.21 13.53
C GLN A 106 6.20 -14.21 13.68
N ALA A 107 4.97 -13.72 13.53
CA ALA A 107 3.77 -14.54 13.67
C ALA A 107 3.75 -15.67 12.63
N PRO A 108 3.48 -16.94 13.00
CA PRO A 108 3.55 -18.07 12.06
C PRO A 108 2.64 -17.93 10.82
N ALA A 109 1.46 -17.32 10.99
CA ALA A 109 0.50 -17.10 9.91
C ALA A 109 0.74 -15.80 9.11
N ALA A 110 1.78 -15.02 9.43
CA ALA A 110 2.01 -13.71 8.83
C ALA A 110 2.26 -13.81 7.32
N ALA A 111 3.09 -14.77 6.88
CA ALA A 111 3.46 -14.89 5.46
C ALA A 111 2.20 -15.10 4.60
N GLU A 112 1.41 -16.13 4.90
CA GLU A 112 0.22 -16.46 4.11
C GLU A 112 -0.82 -15.34 4.14
N LYS A 113 -1.13 -14.80 5.34
CA LYS A 113 -2.15 -13.75 5.48
C LYS A 113 -1.74 -12.45 4.78
N ILE A 114 -0.49 -12.00 4.97
CA ILE A 114 -0.04 -10.71 4.42
C ILE A 114 0.17 -10.82 2.91
N VAL A 115 0.66 -11.96 2.40
CA VAL A 115 0.74 -12.20 0.94
C VAL A 115 -0.65 -12.22 0.31
N ALA A 116 -1.64 -12.88 0.93
CA ALA A 116 -3.01 -12.85 0.44
C ALA A 116 -3.60 -11.43 0.44
N ALA A 117 -3.33 -10.64 1.48
CA ALA A 117 -3.74 -9.23 1.54
C ALA A 117 -3.04 -8.38 0.46
N LEU A 118 -1.76 -8.65 0.18
CA LEU A 118 -1.00 -8.01 -0.88
C LEU A 118 -1.58 -8.32 -2.27
N GLU A 119 -1.95 -9.57 -2.54
CA GLU A 119 -2.60 -9.93 -3.81
C GLU A 119 -3.98 -9.27 -3.98
N ALA A 120 -4.73 -9.12 -2.88
CA ALA A 120 -6.07 -8.53 -2.86
C ALA A 120 -6.07 -6.99 -2.82
N ALA A 121 -4.92 -6.35 -2.62
CA ALA A 121 -4.81 -4.90 -2.51
C ALA A 121 -5.04 -4.23 -3.89
N PRO A 122 -6.01 -3.28 -4.00
CA PRO A 122 -6.40 -2.69 -5.28
C PRO A 122 -5.40 -1.65 -5.81
N THR A 123 -4.51 -1.14 -4.96
CA THR A 123 -3.57 -0.07 -5.29
C THR A 123 -2.12 -0.55 -5.14
N GLN A 124 -1.20 0.13 -5.84
CA GLN A 124 0.23 -0.15 -5.70
C GLN A 124 0.75 0.31 -4.34
N GLU A 125 0.18 1.38 -3.76
CA GLU A 125 0.56 1.91 -2.45
C GLU A 125 0.32 0.87 -1.34
N GLU A 126 -0.89 0.29 -1.31
CA GLU A 126 -1.24 -0.79 -0.37
C GLU A 126 -0.33 -2.01 -0.56
N GLN A 127 -0.08 -2.41 -1.83
CA GLN A 127 0.81 -3.52 -2.16
C GLN A 127 2.24 -3.30 -1.65
N ILE A 128 2.77 -2.09 -1.84
CA ILE A 128 4.13 -1.73 -1.41
C ILE A 128 4.23 -1.70 0.10
N ASP A 129 3.24 -1.21 0.83
CA ASP A 129 3.30 -1.19 2.30
C ASP A 129 3.34 -2.59 2.89
N LEU A 130 2.52 -3.52 2.37
CA LEU A 130 2.52 -4.91 2.80
C LEU A 130 3.82 -5.63 2.41
N ALA A 131 4.30 -5.43 1.18
CA ALA A 131 5.57 -5.99 0.72
C ALA A 131 6.76 -5.47 1.54
N LYS A 132 6.78 -4.16 1.80
CA LYS A 132 7.78 -3.51 2.65
C LYS A 132 7.80 -4.16 4.03
N SER A 133 6.64 -4.41 4.64
CA SER A 133 6.59 -5.08 5.94
C SER A 133 7.15 -6.50 5.87
N LEU A 134 6.75 -7.30 4.87
CA LEU A 134 7.18 -8.70 4.70
C LEU A 134 8.68 -8.90 4.54
N ARG A 135 9.44 -7.89 4.09
CA ARG A 135 10.87 -8.03 3.81
C ARG A 135 11.72 -8.50 4.99
N HIS A 136 11.24 -8.32 6.23
CA HIS A 136 11.93 -8.74 7.45
C HIS A 136 11.32 -9.99 8.11
N LEU A 137 10.31 -10.60 7.49
CA LEU A 137 9.72 -11.84 7.99
C LEU A 137 10.62 -13.02 7.63
N GLN A 138 11.02 -13.79 8.65
CA GLN A 138 11.91 -14.95 8.51
C GLN A 138 11.15 -16.26 8.76
N LEU A 139 10.18 -16.26 9.66
CA LEU A 139 9.39 -17.45 10.02
C LEU A 139 8.04 -17.51 9.28
N GLY A 140 7.48 -18.72 9.19
CA GLY A 140 6.12 -18.94 8.70
C GLY A 140 5.96 -18.97 7.18
N TRP A 141 7.04 -18.93 6.41
CA TRP A 141 6.98 -19.01 4.95
C TRP A 141 6.66 -20.43 4.47
N THR A 142 5.63 -20.54 3.64
CA THR A 142 5.40 -21.69 2.76
C THR A 142 6.05 -21.43 1.39
N PRO A 143 6.44 -22.47 0.63
CA PRO A 143 6.96 -22.29 -0.72
C PRO A 143 6.01 -21.47 -1.62
N GLU A 144 4.71 -21.71 -1.50
CA GLU A 144 3.68 -21.04 -2.29
C GLU A 144 3.57 -19.55 -1.93
N ALA A 145 3.55 -19.21 -0.64
CA ALA A 145 3.51 -17.81 -0.22
C ALA A 145 4.80 -17.08 -0.64
N ARG A 146 5.95 -17.75 -0.55
CA ARG A 146 7.25 -17.19 -0.95
C ARG A 146 7.30 -16.91 -2.44
N GLU A 147 6.88 -17.86 -3.27
CA GLU A 147 6.81 -17.71 -4.72
C GLU A 147 5.97 -16.50 -5.12
N LYS A 148 4.76 -16.37 -4.55
CA LYS A 148 3.86 -15.23 -4.81
C LYS A 148 4.49 -13.89 -4.43
N TYR A 149 5.12 -13.83 -3.26
CA TYR A 149 5.80 -12.61 -2.80
C TYR A 149 6.98 -12.23 -3.69
N LEU A 150 7.83 -13.18 -4.08
CA LEU A 150 8.97 -12.92 -4.96
C LEU A 150 8.52 -12.52 -6.37
N THR A 151 7.45 -13.14 -6.88
CA THR A 151 6.86 -12.81 -8.18
C THR A 151 6.26 -11.40 -8.20
N TRP A 152 5.72 -10.92 -7.07
CA TRP A 152 5.19 -9.57 -6.97
C TRP A 152 6.23 -8.49 -7.34
N PHE A 153 7.52 -8.68 -7.01
CA PHE A 153 8.55 -7.71 -7.39
C PHE A 153 8.71 -7.55 -8.91
N ASN A 154 8.45 -8.61 -9.68
CA ASN A 154 8.48 -8.54 -11.14
C ASN A 154 7.32 -7.69 -11.67
N LYS A 155 6.14 -7.78 -11.03
CA LYS A 155 4.99 -6.90 -11.32
C LYS A 155 5.27 -5.46 -10.87
N ALA A 156 5.86 -5.27 -9.70
CA ALA A 156 6.11 -3.96 -9.09
C ALA A 156 7.09 -3.10 -9.90
N ALA A 157 7.90 -3.69 -10.77
CA ALA A 157 8.73 -2.94 -11.71
C ALA A 157 7.94 -2.11 -12.74
N GLY A 158 6.69 -2.49 -13.02
CA GLY A 158 5.77 -1.70 -13.83
C GLY A 158 5.16 -0.50 -13.10
N TYR A 159 5.32 -0.40 -11.78
CA TYR A 159 4.71 0.67 -10.99
C TYR A 159 5.33 2.04 -11.25
N ARG A 160 4.56 3.08 -10.93
CA ARG A 160 4.93 4.47 -11.18
C ARG A 160 5.16 5.20 -9.87
N GLY A 161 6.19 6.03 -9.84
CA GLY A 161 6.49 6.86 -8.68
C GLY A 161 7.55 7.92 -8.97
N GLY A 162 8.01 8.59 -7.91
CA GLY A 162 9.05 9.62 -8.02
C GLY A 162 10.41 9.07 -8.48
N ALA A 163 11.39 9.95 -8.70
CA ALA A 163 12.69 9.60 -9.28
C ALA A 163 13.45 8.45 -8.59
N SER A 164 13.22 8.23 -7.29
CA SER A 164 13.87 7.17 -6.50
C SER A 164 12.99 5.93 -6.29
N PHE A 165 11.78 5.89 -6.86
CA PHE A 165 10.79 4.85 -6.60
C PHE A 165 11.30 3.44 -6.92
N SER A 166 11.87 3.25 -8.11
CA SER A 166 12.43 1.96 -8.53
C SER A 166 13.53 1.48 -7.58
N LEU A 167 14.37 2.38 -7.08
CA LEU A 167 15.41 2.06 -6.10
C LEU A 167 14.81 1.60 -4.76
N PHE A 168 13.72 2.21 -4.28
CA PHE A 168 13.05 1.74 -3.07
C PHE A 168 12.50 0.33 -3.23
N VAL A 169 11.84 0.02 -4.36
CA VAL A 169 11.33 -1.33 -4.64
C VAL A 169 12.47 -2.34 -4.72
N GLN A 170 13.59 -1.98 -5.38
CA GLN A 170 14.79 -2.82 -5.43
C GLN A 170 15.38 -3.07 -4.04
N ASN A 171 15.44 -2.06 -3.17
CA ASN A 171 15.92 -2.24 -1.80
C ASN A 171 15.03 -3.20 -1.00
N ILE A 172 13.70 -3.09 -1.13
CA ILE A 172 12.77 -4.03 -0.48
C ILE A 172 13.01 -5.46 -0.98
N ARG A 173 13.24 -5.63 -2.30
CA ARG A 173 13.58 -6.93 -2.90
C ARG A 173 14.89 -7.47 -2.35
N ASN A 174 15.92 -6.63 -2.26
CA ASN A 174 17.24 -7.02 -1.76
C ASN A 174 17.18 -7.47 -0.30
N ASP A 175 16.46 -6.73 0.56
CA ASP A 175 16.21 -7.12 1.95
C ASP A 175 15.54 -8.51 2.00
N ALA A 176 14.47 -8.71 1.22
CA ALA A 176 13.74 -9.99 1.17
C ALA A 176 14.61 -11.17 0.70
N VAL A 177 15.42 -10.96 -0.35
CA VAL A 177 16.33 -11.98 -0.90
C VAL A 177 17.49 -12.29 0.05
N SER A 178 17.91 -11.32 0.87
CA SER A 178 19.00 -11.52 1.84
C SER A 178 18.65 -12.53 2.93
N HIS A 179 17.36 -12.75 3.19
CA HIS A 179 16.86 -13.73 4.16
C HIS A 179 16.63 -15.13 3.58
N LEU A 180 16.81 -15.33 2.27
CA LEU A 180 16.67 -16.64 1.64
C LEU A 180 17.91 -17.51 1.90
N THR A 181 17.70 -18.78 2.20
CA THR A 181 18.79 -19.77 2.21
C THR A 181 19.31 -20.02 0.79
N GLU A 182 20.48 -20.65 0.66
CA GLU A 182 21.01 -21.01 -0.66
C GLU A 182 20.10 -22.02 -1.38
N GLU A 183 19.44 -22.91 -0.64
CA GLU A 183 18.43 -23.84 -1.16
C GLU A 183 17.20 -23.09 -1.69
N GLU A 184 16.69 -22.11 -0.94
CA GLU A 184 15.57 -21.27 -1.39
C GLU A 184 15.95 -20.45 -2.62
N LYS A 185 17.15 -19.85 -2.66
CA LYS A 185 17.64 -19.12 -3.84
C LYS A 185 17.72 -20.02 -5.06
N ALA A 186 18.18 -21.26 -4.91
CA ALA A 186 18.21 -22.24 -5.98
C ALA A 186 16.79 -22.61 -6.45
N ALA A 187 15.86 -22.84 -5.51
CA ALA A 187 14.48 -23.18 -5.82
C ALA A 187 13.74 -22.06 -6.59
N PHE A 188 14.00 -20.80 -6.24
CA PHE A 188 13.34 -19.63 -6.86
C PHE A 188 14.20 -18.91 -7.92
N ALA A 189 15.29 -19.54 -8.38
CA ALA A 189 16.25 -18.91 -9.30
C ALA A 189 15.61 -18.38 -10.59
N SER A 190 14.58 -19.06 -11.11
CA SER A 190 13.82 -18.63 -12.29
C SER A 190 13.07 -17.31 -12.07
N ILE A 191 12.59 -17.04 -10.84
CA ILE A 191 11.88 -15.81 -10.48
C ILE A 191 12.87 -14.70 -10.17
N LEU A 192 13.97 -15.03 -9.49
CA LEU A 192 15.00 -14.08 -9.06
C LEU A 192 15.85 -13.53 -10.22
N SER A 193 15.99 -14.30 -11.30
CA SER A 193 16.75 -13.90 -12.49
C SER A 193 15.93 -13.14 -13.53
N VAL A 194 14.61 -13.02 -13.37
CA VAL A 194 13.77 -12.20 -14.25
C VAL A 194 14.24 -10.76 -14.17
N GLU A 195 14.72 -10.22 -15.29
CA GLU A 195 14.95 -8.80 -15.39
C GLU A 195 13.58 -8.11 -15.41
N PRO A 196 13.28 -7.22 -14.46
CA PRO A 196 11.94 -6.68 -14.36
C PRO A 196 11.66 -5.77 -15.55
N GLU A 197 10.91 -6.28 -16.53
CA GLU A 197 10.47 -5.47 -17.66
C GLU A 197 9.40 -4.50 -17.16
N ALA A 198 9.40 -3.26 -17.68
CA ALA A 198 8.36 -2.29 -17.38
C ALA A 198 7.03 -2.77 -17.99
N ALA A 199 6.37 -3.70 -17.31
CA ALA A 199 5.12 -4.26 -17.76
C ALA A 199 4.09 -3.13 -17.88
N ALA A 200 3.36 -3.13 -18.99
CA ALA A 200 2.12 -2.38 -19.09
C ALA A 200 1.25 -2.71 -17.88
N GLN A 201 0.52 -1.72 -17.35
CA GLN A 201 -0.37 -1.93 -16.20
C GLN A 201 -1.23 -3.16 -16.46
N ASN A 202 -1.02 -4.21 -15.68
CA ASN A 202 -1.74 -5.47 -15.83
C ASN A 202 -3.12 -5.28 -15.18
N ILE A 203 -3.98 -4.56 -15.89
CA ILE A 203 -5.36 -4.29 -15.51
C ILE A 203 -6.12 -5.61 -15.65
N PRO A 204 -6.68 -6.18 -14.57
CA PRO A 204 -7.47 -7.39 -14.66
C PRO A 204 -8.69 -7.14 -15.57
N GLN A 205 -8.72 -7.76 -16.75
CA GLN A 205 -9.85 -7.61 -17.66
C GLN A 205 -11.02 -8.46 -17.17
N ARG A 206 -12.14 -7.80 -16.84
CA ARG A 206 -13.40 -8.47 -16.51
C ARG A 206 -14.11 -8.89 -17.79
N PRO A 207 -14.83 -10.03 -17.79
CA PRO A 207 -15.65 -10.40 -18.92
C PRO A 207 -16.69 -9.31 -19.19
N PHE A 208 -16.87 -8.96 -20.46
CA PHE A 208 -17.93 -8.06 -20.88
C PHE A 208 -19.29 -8.69 -20.54
N VAL A 209 -20.13 -7.96 -19.80
CA VAL A 209 -21.47 -8.41 -19.43
C VAL A 209 -22.51 -7.71 -20.32
N LYS A 210 -22.52 -6.38 -20.28
CA LYS A 210 -23.49 -5.54 -20.97
C LYS A 210 -22.99 -4.09 -21.02
N GLU A 211 -23.30 -3.41 -22.11
CA GLU A 211 -23.20 -1.95 -22.20
C GLU A 211 -24.45 -1.32 -21.58
N TRP A 212 -24.29 -0.77 -20.38
CA TRP A 212 -25.38 -0.16 -19.62
C TRP A 212 -25.64 1.27 -20.07
N THR A 213 -26.90 1.67 -20.13
CA THR A 213 -27.29 3.03 -20.52
C THR A 213 -27.64 3.91 -19.32
N MET A 214 -27.59 5.23 -19.53
CA MET A 214 -28.05 6.20 -18.51
C MET A 214 -29.51 5.98 -18.11
N GLU A 215 -30.39 5.63 -19.05
CA GLU A 215 -31.81 5.39 -18.76
C GLU A 215 -32.01 4.19 -17.83
N GLU A 216 -31.23 3.13 -18.02
CA GLU A 216 -31.30 1.93 -17.20
C GLU A 216 -30.75 2.17 -15.79
N LEU A 217 -29.59 2.82 -15.69
CA LEU A 217 -28.90 3.00 -14.41
C LEU A 217 -29.47 4.14 -13.57
N THR A 218 -30.11 5.15 -14.17
CA THR A 218 -30.75 6.24 -13.41
C THR A 218 -31.85 5.71 -12.49
N LYS A 219 -32.57 4.66 -12.91
CA LYS A 219 -33.64 4.04 -12.10
C LYS A 219 -33.12 3.55 -10.74
N LEU A 220 -31.84 3.18 -10.66
CA LEU A 220 -31.18 2.77 -9.41
C LEU A 220 -30.89 3.95 -8.47
N LEU A 221 -30.91 5.18 -8.98
CA LEU A 221 -30.66 6.41 -8.22
C LEU A 221 -31.93 7.04 -7.65
N ASP A 222 -33.11 6.67 -8.16
CA ASP A 222 -34.41 7.15 -7.69
C ASP A 222 -34.72 6.63 -6.27
N GLU A 223 -34.14 5.49 -5.90
CA GLU A 223 -34.24 4.91 -4.57
C GLU A 223 -33.11 5.41 -3.64
N LYS A 224 -33.41 5.44 -2.33
CA LYS A 224 -32.40 5.74 -1.32
C LYS A 224 -31.37 4.61 -1.28
N LEU A 225 -30.11 4.91 -1.61
CA LEU A 225 -29.00 3.97 -1.45
C LEU A 225 -28.86 3.54 0.03
N THR A 226 -29.14 2.27 0.31
CA THR A 226 -28.98 1.62 1.63
C THR A 226 -27.96 0.49 1.57
N GLY A 227 -27.39 0.08 2.71
CA GLY A 227 -26.45 -1.06 2.74
C GLY A 227 -25.13 -0.80 2.02
N ARG A 228 -24.63 0.43 2.04
CA ARG A 228 -23.37 0.79 1.38
C ARG A 228 -22.20 0.09 2.04
N ASP A 229 -21.45 -0.66 1.24
CA ASP A 229 -20.19 -1.26 1.61
C ASP A 229 -19.05 -0.44 0.98
N PHE A 230 -18.34 0.32 1.80
CA PHE A 230 -17.27 1.21 1.34
C PHE A 230 -16.03 0.43 0.91
N ASP A 231 -15.75 -0.72 1.53
CA ASP A 231 -14.61 -1.56 1.17
C ASP A 231 -14.86 -2.24 -0.17
N HIS A 232 -16.08 -2.75 -0.38
CA HIS A 232 -16.48 -3.26 -1.69
C HIS A 232 -16.44 -2.17 -2.76
N GLY A 233 -16.89 -0.95 -2.44
CA GLY A 233 -16.78 0.21 -3.32
C GLY A 233 -15.33 0.52 -3.70
N ARG A 234 -14.40 0.52 -2.73
CA ARG A 234 -12.96 0.71 -2.97
C ARG A 234 -12.38 -0.38 -3.87
N GLN A 235 -12.73 -1.64 -3.61
CA GLN A 235 -12.31 -2.78 -4.42
C GLN A 235 -12.83 -2.66 -5.87
N MET A 236 -14.08 -2.25 -6.04
CA MET A 236 -14.67 -2.02 -7.36
C MET A 236 -14.01 -0.86 -8.11
N PHE A 237 -13.57 0.20 -7.41
CA PHE A 237 -12.84 1.32 -7.99
C PHE A 237 -11.48 0.87 -8.57
N GLY A 238 -10.78 -0.04 -7.88
CA GLY A 238 -9.56 -0.68 -8.40
C GLY A 238 -9.84 -1.66 -9.54
N ALA A 239 -10.87 -2.51 -9.40
CA ALA A 239 -11.26 -3.48 -10.42
C ALA A 239 -11.72 -2.80 -11.73
N ALA A 240 -12.28 -1.60 -11.65
CA ALA A 240 -12.63 -0.75 -12.80
C ALA A 240 -11.45 0.10 -13.30
N SER A 241 -10.25 -0.07 -12.72
CA SER A 241 -9.01 0.67 -13.04
C SER A 241 -9.09 2.17 -12.85
N CYS A 242 -10.03 2.66 -12.04
CA CYS A 242 -10.14 4.09 -11.76
C CYS A 242 -8.88 4.59 -11.04
N PHE A 243 -8.27 3.78 -10.15
CA PHE A 243 -7.00 4.10 -9.50
C PHE A 243 -5.81 4.26 -10.46
N ALA A 244 -5.88 3.75 -11.69
CA ALA A 244 -4.82 3.95 -12.66
C ALA A 244 -4.64 5.44 -13.01
N CYS A 245 -5.75 6.19 -13.04
CA CYS A 245 -5.75 7.60 -13.43
C CYS A 245 -6.08 8.55 -12.28
N HIS A 246 -6.99 8.16 -11.38
CA HIS A 246 -7.53 9.03 -10.35
C HIS A 246 -7.01 8.69 -8.97
N ARG A 247 -6.79 9.74 -8.19
CA ARG A 247 -6.52 9.64 -6.75
C ARG A 247 -7.81 9.59 -5.96
N PHE A 248 -7.82 8.79 -4.90
CA PHE A 248 -8.83 8.81 -3.86
C PHE A 248 -8.16 8.47 -2.53
N ASP A 249 -8.33 9.32 -1.52
CA ASP A 249 -7.77 9.12 -0.17
C ASP A 249 -6.25 8.81 -0.21
N GLU A 250 -5.52 9.68 -0.92
CA GLU A 250 -4.06 9.57 -1.14
C GLU A 250 -3.57 8.36 -1.95
N GLN A 251 -4.48 7.56 -2.53
CA GLN A 251 -4.12 6.38 -3.32
C GLN A 251 -4.51 6.52 -4.80
N GLY A 252 -3.71 5.92 -5.69
CA GLY A 252 -3.93 5.95 -7.13
C GLY A 252 -3.18 7.05 -7.89
N GLY A 253 -3.45 7.13 -9.19
CA GLY A 253 -2.75 7.97 -10.15
C GLY A 253 -3.10 9.46 -10.07
N ALA A 254 -2.25 10.29 -10.68
CA ALA A 254 -2.44 11.73 -10.80
C ALA A 254 -2.62 12.18 -12.26
N VAL A 255 -3.12 11.28 -13.11
CA VAL A 255 -3.44 11.58 -14.51
C VAL A 255 -4.75 12.38 -14.56
N GLY A 256 -5.78 11.90 -13.88
CA GLY A 256 -7.06 12.58 -13.67
C GLY A 256 -7.09 13.43 -12.40
N PRO A 257 -8.20 14.16 -12.15
CA PRO A 257 -8.42 14.87 -10.89
C PRO A 257 -8.54 13.93 -9.69
N ASP A 258 -8.23 14.46 -8.51
CA ASP A 258 -8.51 13.79 -7.24
C ASP A 258 -10.03 13.73 -6.98
N LEU A 259 -10.53 12.52 -6.70
CA LEU A 259 -11.96 12.24 -6.50
C LEU A 259 -12.36 12.14 -5.02
N THR A 260 -11.45 12.36 -4.08
CA THR A 260 -11.70 12.23 -2.63
C THR A 260 -12.90 13.06 -2.16
N ALA A 261 -13.02 14.29 -2.65
CA ALA A 261 -14.11 15.21 -2.29
C ALA A 261 -15.25 15.26 -3.32
N LEU A 262 -15.32 14.28 -4.25
CA LEU A 262 -16.24 14.32 -5.40
C LEU A 262 -17.72 14.41 -4.97
N ALA A 263 -18.11 13.65 -3.94
CA ALA A 263 -19.49 13.58 -3.46
C ALA A 263 -20.02 14.91 -2.88
N GLY A 264 -19.14 15.84 -2.50
CA GLY A 264 -19.54 17.18 -2.05
C GLY A 264 -19.77 18.17 -3.19
N ARG A 265 -19.37 17.82 -4.43
CA ARG A 265 -19.35 18.73 -5.59
C ARG A 265 -20.33 18.33 -6.69
N PHE A 266 -20.68 17.05 -6.79
CA PHE A 266 -21.49 16.50 -7.87
C PHE A 266 -22.63 15.66 -7.33
N SER A 267 -23.78 15.67 -8.02
CA SER A 267 -24.88 14.77 -7.68
C SER A 267 -24.54 13.33 -8.10
N LYS A 268 -25.25 12.35 -7.53
CA LYS A 268 -25.11 10.94 -7.93
C LYS A 268 -25.33 10.73 -9.44
N ARG A 269 -26.26 11.50 -10.02
CA ARG A 269 -26.57 11.45 -11.45
C ARG A 269 -25.40 11.97 -12.29
N ASP A 270 -24.77 13.06 -11.87
CA ASP A 270 -23.61 13.64 -12.57
C ASP A 270 -22.40 12.69 -12.54
N ILE A 271 -22.17 12.04 -11.39
CA ILE A 271 -21.13 11.03 -11.24
C ILE A 271 -21.41 9.83 -12.14
N LEU A 272 -22.64 9.31 -12.14
CA LEU A 272 -23.04 8.20 -13.02
C LEU A 272 -22.87 8.57 -14.49
N GLU A 273 -23.27 9.78 -14.89
CA GLU A 273 -23.10 10.25 -16.26
C GLU A 273 -21.64 10.33 -16.67
N SER A 274 -20.76 10.79 -15.79
CA SER A 274 -19.32 10.86 -16.06
C SER A 274 -18.69 9.47 -16.20
N ILE A 275 -19.25 8.45 -15.55
CA ILE A 275 -18.80 7.04 -15.66
C ILE A 275 -19.30 6.39 -16.96
N VAL A 276 -20.58 6.60 -17.30
CA VAL A 276 -21.21 5.95 -18.48
C VAL A 276 -20.84 6.69 -19.77
N LEU A 277 -20.72 8.01 -19.72
CA LEU A 277 -20.48 8.90 -20.86
C LEU A 277 -19.24 9.79 -20.61
N PRO A 278 -18.04 9.23 -20.38
CA PRO A 278 -16.85 10.01 -20.03
C PRO A 278 -16.43 11.02 -21.11
N SER A 279 -16.75 10.73 -22.37
CA SER A 279 -16.44 11.61 -23.51
C SER A 279 -17.45 12.76 -23.70
N LYS A 280 -18.55 12.79 -22.94
CA LYS A 280 -19.59 13.84 -23.07
C LYS A 280 -19.04 15.22 -22.72
N GLN A 281 -18.14 15.27 -21.73
CA GLN A 281 -17.47 16.50 -21.33
C GLN A 281 -16.08 16.15 -20.78
N ILE A 282 -15.05 16.65 -21.45
CA ILE A 282 -13.66 16.58 -20.96
C ILE A 282 -13.28 18.01 -20.59
N SER A 283 -12.80 18.23 -19.37
CA SER A 283 -12.29 19.54 -18.95
C SER A 283 -11.03 19.88 -19.75
N ASP A 284 -10.92 21.12 -20.23
CA ASP A 284 -9.76 21.66 -20.95
C ASP A 284 -8.43 21.41 -20.20
N GLN A 285 -8.49 21.31 -18.86
CA GLN A 285 -7.33 21.02 -18.01
C GLN A 285 -6.77 19.60 -18.19
N TYR A 286 -7.54 18.68 -18.77
CA TYR A 286 -7.20 17.27 -18.94
C TYR A 286 -7.19 16.82 -20.39
N GLU A 287 -7.48 17.72 -21.33
CA GLU A 287 -7.45 17.45 -22.76
C GLU A 287 -6.00 17.23 -23.25
N ALA A 288 -5.80 16.25 -24.12
CA ALA A 288 -4.52 16.02 -24.77
C ALA A 288 -4.35 16.98 -25.95
N VAL A 289 -3.19 17.63 -26.04
CA VAL A 289 -2.82 18.50 -27.16
C VAL A 289 -1.77 17.84 -28.03
N GLN A 290 -1.83 18.14 -29.33
CA GLN A 290 -0.76 17.85 -30.28
C GLN A 290 -0.02 19.15 -30.60
N ILE A 291 1.26 19.23 -30.24
CA ILE A 291 2.12 20.37 -30.49
C ILE A 291 3.09 20.01 -31.62
N ILE A 292 2.99 20.73 -32.72
CA ILE A 292 3.91 20.62 -33.85
C ILE A 292 4.92 21.76 -33.72
N THR A 293 6.17 21.40 -33.52
CA THR A 293 7.29 22.35 -33.45
C THR A 293 7.70 22.84 -34.84
N THR A 294 8.39 23.97 -34.91
CA THR A 294 8.82 24.57 -36.20
C THR A 294 9.81 23.71 -36.98
N ASP A 295 10.52 22.81 -36.30
CA ASP A 295 11.40 21.78 -36.89
C ASP A 295 10.65 20.47 -37.23
N GLY A 296 9.32 20.46 -37.12
CA GLY A 296 8.46 19.35 -37.56
C GLY A 296 8.31 18.22 -36.55
N LYS A 297 8.89 18.32 -35.34
CA LYS A 297 8.67 17.35 -34.27
C LYS A 297 7.26 17.48 -33.71
N VAL A 298 6.58 16.35 -33.60
CA VAL A 298 5.25 16.22 -33.01
C VAL A 298 5.38 15.79 -31.55
N ILE A 299 4.78 16.54 -30.64
CA ILE A 299 4.70 16.25 -29.22
C ILE A 299 3.23 16.09 -28.87
N VAL A 300 2.83 14.90 -28.40
CA VAL A 300 1.48 14.64 -27.90
C VAL A 300 1.53 14.56 -26.38
N GLY A 301 0.63 15.25 -25.69
CA GLY A 301 0.56 15.22 -24.24
C GLY A 301 -0.38 16.26 -23.65
N ARG A 302 -0.36 16.42 -22.33
CA ARG A 302 -1.16 17.43 -21.64
C ARG A 302 -0.29 18.61 -21.19
N ILE A 303 -0.79 19.84 -21.35
CA ILE A 303 -0.13 21.04 -20.83
C ILE A 303 -0.28 21.05 -19.30
N VAL A 304 0.84 20.88 -18.57
CA VAL A 304 0.84 20.91 -17.09
C VAL A 304 1.17 22.28 -16.53
N ASN A 305 1.84 23.14 -17.31
CA ASN A 305 2.13 24.51 -16.91
C ASN A 305 2.39 25.41 -18.12
N LEU A 306 1.94 26.65 -18.02
CA LEU A 306 2.22 27.75 -18.94
C LEU A 306 2.91 28.86 -18.15
N ALA A 307 4.18 29.14 -18.46
CA ALA A 307 4.92 30.22 -17.84
C ALA A 307 5.66 31.04 -18.90
N GLY A 308 5.09 32.20 -19.25
CA GLY A 308 5.61 33.06 -20.32
C GLY A 308 5.63 32.30 -21.66
N ASN A 309 6.83 32.16 -22.23
CA ASN A 309 7.06 31.42 -23.49
C ASN A 309 7.44 29.95 -23.27
N SER A 310 7.28 29.41 -22.07
CA SER A 310 7.61 28.02 -21.73
C SER A 310 6.35 27.18 -21.52
N TYR A 311 6.25 26.09 -22.26
CA TYR A 311 5.27 25.02 -22.06
C TYR A 311 5.93 23.87 -21.33
N ARG A 312 5.33 23.40 -20.24
CA ARG A 312 5.63 22.07 -19.69
C ARG A 312 4.54 21.12 -20.12
N ILE A 313 4.94 20.03 -20.77
CA ILE A 313 4.04 19.04 -21.34
C ILE A 313 4.30 17.71 -20.65
N SER A 314 3.24 17.09 -20.11
CA SER A 314 3.28 15.69 -19.69
C SER A 314 3.00 14.84 -20.93
N THR A 315 4.07 14.27 -21.49
CA THR A 315 4.01 13.39 -22.68
C THR A 315 3.76 11.93 -22.33
N ASN A 316 3.87 11.58 -21.04
CA ASN A 316 3.46 10.28 -20.54
C ASN A 316 2.14 10.42 -19.77
N MET A 317 1.06 9.98 -20.41
CA MET A 317 -0.30 9.98 -19.85
C MET A 317 -0.64 8.66 -19.14
N MET A 318 0.32 7.71 -19.02
CA MET A 318 0.17 6.40 -18.33
C MET A 318 1.41 5.92 -17.54
#